data_AF-A0A5C3QC79-F1
#
_entry.id   AF-A0A5C3QC79-F1
#
_cell.length_a   1.000
_cell.length_b   1.000
_cell.length_c   1.000
_cell.angle_alpha   90.00
_cell.angle_beta   90.00
_cell.angle_gamma   90.00
#
_symmetry.space_group_name_H-M   'P 1'
#
loop_
_entity.id
_entity.type
_entity.pdbx_description
1 polymer ?
#
loop_
_entity_poly.entity_id
_entity_poly.type
_entity_poly.pdbx_seq_one_letter_code
_entity_poly.pdbx_strand_id
1 'polypeptide(L)'
;MSLPSPDPNVTPPIPVEQAQFLSNMGANMTLRFRYILAQVAIYGAYTVLVFLALYTIANRPQKTVRTYWLVSALLVTFSAVTVVWVLDVAAFHELIRMTLINNDQSPVAAYNEYLRWLRAIKLQYVKIWVGMSGDVGLLFVVNDLLAAWRAMAIFNFPSRRVLVSSNADIPAILGTTGSVASIAANLLATGMIGYAARAHRSLEVDSGTRFGGARILMMLTESGLLYLIIQIVRFALTLAVVPSTPVYGSLVSASMTFQSGTQVIAAMYPPALILIINHGFSIADTMHKFDLSTLDSSSAPTDLNPSAERVRRDGKNSKTLSEIRFRPQTKSSGTDLDSVKEGVVGVGS
;
A
#
# COMPACT_ATOMS: atom_id res chain seq x y z
N MET A 1 49.36 -20.41 -62.58
CA MET A 1 48.95 -19.09 -62.05
C MET A 1 48.48 -19.33 -60.62
N SER A 2 49.33 -19.08 -59.63
CA SER A 2 48.99 -19.27 -58.22
C SER A 2 48.13 -18.11 -57.74
N LEU A 3 46.97 -18.41 -57.15
CA LEU A 3 46.19 -17.39 -56.43
C LEU A 3 47.04 -16.86 -55.27
N PRO A 4 47.04 -15.54 -55.00
CA PRO A 4 47.75 -14.99 -53.85
C PRO A 4 47.20 -15.62 -52.57
N SER A 5 48.09 -16.04 -51.68
CA SER A 5 47.69 -16.50 -50.34
C SER A 5 46.94 -15.38 -49.63
N PRO A 6 45.77 -15.64 -49.01
CA PRO A 6 45.06 -14.62 -48.26
C PRO A 6 45.97 -14.08 -47.16
N ASP A 7 45.97 -12.75 -47.01
CA ASP A 7 46.81 -12.07 -46.01
C ASP A 7 46.43 -12.58 -44.61
N PRO A 8 47.37 -13.17 -43.84
CA PRO A 8 47.09 -13.75 -42.53
C PRO A 8 46.64 -12.70 -41.49
N ASN A 9 46.75 -11.41 -41.79
CA ASN A 9 46.29 -10.32 -40.93
C ASN A 9 44.82 -9.95 -41.14
N VAL A 10 44.14 -10.50 -42.16
CA VAL A 10 42.71 -10.26 -42.38
C VAL A 10 41.91 -11.16 -41.43
N THR A 11 41.45 -10.59 -40.31
CA THR A 11 40.49 -11.25 -39.43
C THR A 11 39.23 -11.63 -40.24
N PRO A 12 38.75 -12.89 -40.14
CA PRO A 12 37.57 -13.30 -40.89
C PRO A 12 36.35 -12.49 -40.43
N PRO A 13 35.45 -12.10 -41.35
CA PRO A 13 34.26 -11.34 -41.00
C PRO A 13 33.42 -12.12 -39.98
N ILE A 14 32.94 -11.41 -38.96
CA ILE A 14 32.08 -12.00 -37.91
C ILE A 14 30.85 -12.62 -38.58
N PRO A 15 30.52 -13.90 -38.30
CA PRO A 15 29.32 -14.53 -38.85
C PRO A 15 28.06 -13.71 -38.56
N VAL A 16 27.18 -13.57 -39.56
CA VAL A 16 25.98 -12.72 -39.48
C VAL A 16 25.11 -13.07 -38.26
N GLU A 17 25.00 -14.36 -37.94
CA GLU A 17 24.29 -14.86 -36.74
C GLU A 17 24.88 -14.33 -35.43
N GLN A 18 26.21 -14.25 -35.32
CA GLN A 18 26.89 -13.73 -34.13
C GLN A 18 26.71 -12.20 -34.03
N ALA A 19 26.78 -11.48 -35.15
CA ALA A 19 26.51 -10.04 -35.19
C ALA A 19 25.05 -9.74 -34.78
N GLN A 20 24.08 -10.52 -35.28
CA GLN A 20 22.67 -10.38 -34.90
C GLN A 20 22.44 -10.75 -33.42
N PHE A 21 23.08 -11.80 -32.92
CA PHE A 21 23.03 -12.18 -31.51
C PHE A 21 23.58 -11.06 -30.60
N LEU A 22 24.75 -10.51 -30.92
CA LEU A 22 25.36 -9.40 -30.17
C LEU A 22 24.48 -8.15 -30.19
N SER A 23 23.86 -7.83 -31.33
CA SER A 23 22.89 -6.72 -31.45
C SER A 23 21.67 -6.93 -30.54
N ASN A 24 21.06 -8.11 -30.57
CA ASN A 24 19.93 -8.47 -29.71
C ASN A 24 20.32 -8.45 -28.21
N MET A 25 21.54 -8.90 -27.89
CA MET A 25 22.07 -8.87 -26.52
C MET A 25 22.26 -7.42 -26.05
N GLY A 26 22.85 -6.54 -26.87
CA GLY A 26 23.01 -5.12 -26.57
C GLY A 26 21.67 -4.39 -26.38
N ALA A 27 20.65 -4.72 -27.18
CA ALA A 27 19.30 -4.21 -27.01
C ALA A 27 18.68 -4.65 -25.68
N ASN A 28 18.77 -5.95 -25.34
CA ASN A 28 18.31 -6.51 -24.05
C ASN A 28 19.04 -5.88 -22.84
N MET A 29 20.36 -5.66 -22.94
CA MET A 29 21.13 -5.02 -21.88
C MET A 29 20.73 -3.55 -21.70
N THR A 30 20.54 -2.81 -22.79
CA THR A 30 20.04 -1.41 -22.77
C THR A 30 18.65 -1.33 -22.13
N LEU A 31 17.76 -2.26 -22.48
CA LEU A 31 16.42 -2.38 -21.91
C LEU A 31 16.47 -2.62 -20.40
N ARG A 32 17.27 -3.59 -19.95
CA ARG A 32 17.45 -3.92 -18.52
C ARG A 32 18.08 -2.78 -17.73
N PHE A 33 19.05 -2.07 -18.30
CA PHE A 33 19.65 -0.91 -17.66
C PHE A 33 18.64 0.22 -17.42
N ARG A 34 17.83 0.58 -18.43
CA ARG A 34 16.76 1.57 -18.30
C ARG A 34 15.72 1.17 -17.24
N TYR A 35 15.35 -0.10 -17.23
CA TYR A 35 14.45 -0.69 -16.24
C TYR A 35 14.98 -0.57 -14.81
N ILE A 36 16.25 -0.96 -14.57
CA ILE A 36 16.90 -0.85 -13.25
C ILE A 36 17.01 0.63 -12.82
N LEU A 37 17.35 1.54 -13.73
CA LEU A 37 17.44 2.97 -13.41
C LEU A 37 16.08 3.53 -12.95
N ALA A 38 15.00 3.15 -13.62
CA ALA A 38 13.63 3.51 -13.20
C ALA A 38 13.26 2.89 -11.85
N GLN A 39 13.58 1.62 -11.61
CA GLN A 39 13.39 0.97 -10.31
C GLN A 39 14.13 1.68 -9.18
N VAL A 40 15.41 2.04 -9.39
CA VAL A 40 16.24 2.71 -8.37
C VAL A 40 15.63 4.05 -7.96
N ALA A 41 15.12 4.84 -8.91
CA ALA A 41 14.46 6.11 -8.60
C ALA A 41 13.20 5.92 -7.73
N ILE A 42 12.32 4.97 -8.10
CA ILE A 42 11.07 4.71 -7.37
C ILE A 42 11.36 4.05 -6.01
N TYR A 43 12.33 3.13 -5.94
CA TYR A 43 12.78 2.49 -4.71
C TYR A 43 13.42 3.48 -3.73
N GLY A 44 14.16 4.47 -4.22
CA GLY A 44 14.68 5.58 -3.40
C GLY A 44 13.55 6.38 -2.76
N ALA A 45 12.55 6.79 -3.55
CA ALA A 45 11.36 7.48 -3.03
C ALA A 45 10.58 6.63 -2.01
N TYR A 46 10.41 5.34 -2.27
CA TYR A 46 9.78 4.40 -1.33
C TYR A 46 10.57 4.30 -0.02
N THR A 47 11.89 4.15 -0.10
CA THR A 47 12.78 4.06 1.07
C THR A 47 12.64 5.29 1.97
N VAL A 48 12.60 6.51 1.39
CA VAL A 48 12.35 7.75 2.14
C VAL A 48 10.98 7.71 2.85
N LEU A 49 9.91 7.28 2.19
CA LEU A 49 8.59 7.13 2.82
C LEU A 49 8.58 6.12 3.97
N VAL A 50 9.28 4.99 3.84
CA VAL A 50 9.40 3.99 4.92
C VAL A 50 10.10 4.60 6.13
N PHE A 51 11.24 5.29 5.94
CA PHE A 51 11.93 5.96 7.05
C PHE A 51 11.10 7.07 7.69
N LEU A 52 10.39 7.89 6.90
CA LEU A 52 9.48 8.91 7.41
C LEU A 52 8.34 8.28 8.23
N ALA A 53 7.73 7.18 7.76
CA ALA A 53 6.68 6.48 8.47
C ALA A 53 7.19 5.84 9.78
N LEU A 54 8.37 5.23 9.77
CA LEU A 54 9.01 4.66 10.96
C LEU A 54 9.39 5.74 11.99
N TYR A 55 10.00 6.85 11.56
CA TYR A 55 10.30 8.01 12.41
C TYR A 55 9.03 8.60 13.04
N THR A 56 7.98 8.75 12.22
CA THR A 56 6.66 9.22 12.65
C THR A 56 6.05 8.31 13.73
N ILE A 57 6.16 7.00 13.58
CA ILE A 57 5.69 6.03 14.58
C ILE A 57 6.57 6.01 15.84
N ALA A 58 7.90 6.11 15.68
CA ALA A 58 8.85 6.08 16.78
C ALA A 58 8.62 7.21 17.79
N ASN A 59 8.30 8.41 17.28
CA ASN A 59 8.04 9.62 18.04
C ASN A 59 6.61 9.73 18.64
N ARG A 60 5.72 8.76 18.40
CA ARG A 60 4.40 8.77 19.07
C ARG A 60 4.55 8.43 20.57
N PRO A 61 3.97 9.24 21.48
CA PRO A 61 4.04 8.99 22.92
C PRO A 61 3.21 7.76 23.34
N GLN A 62 2.14 7.45 22.62
CA GLN A 62 1.30 6.26 22.85
C GLN A 62 1.44 5.27 21.70
N LYS A 63 1.89 4.05 22.02
CA LYS A 63 2.10 2.95 21.06
C LYS A 63 1.03 1.89 21.28
N THR A 64 0.09 1.78 20.35
CA THR A 64 -1.02 0.80 20.43
C THR A 64 -0.60 -0.52 19.79
N VAL A 65 -1.27 -1.64 20.14
CA VAL A 65 -1.06 -2.94 19.47
C VAL A 65 -1.26 -2.82 17.94
N ARG A 66 -2.23 -2.01 17.49
CA ARG A 66 -2.46 -1.72 16.06
C ARG A 66 -1.24 -1.07 15.39
N THR A 67 -0.50 -0.23 16.11
CA THR A 67 0.73 0.41 15.63
C THR A 67 1.81 -0.64 15.34
N TYR A 68 1.98 -1.65 16.21
CA TYR A 68 2.94 -2.74 15.98
C TYR A 68 2.59 -3.61 14.77
N TRP A 69 1.29 -3.90 14.55
CA TRP A 69 0.84 -4.59 13.34
C TRP A 69 1.13 -3.78 12.06
N LEU A 70 0.92 -2.47 12.08
CA LEU A 70 1.26 -1.58 10.96
C LEU A 70 2.78 -1.52 10.69
N VAL A 71 3.61 -1.46 11.72
CA VAL A 71 5.08 -1.54 11.58
C VAL A 71 5.50 -2.89 11.01
N SER A 72 4.93 -4.00 11.50
CA SER A 72 5.24 -5.34 10.99
C SER A 72 4.88 -5.47 9.50
N ALA A 73 3.68 -5.05 9.09
CA ALA A 73 3.28 -5.03 7.69
C ALA A 73 4.18 -4.12 6.82
N LEU A 74 4.59 -2.96 7.34
CA LEU A 74 5.52 -2.04 6.67
C LEU A 74 6.90 -2.68 6.47
N LEU A 75 7.45 -3.35 7.49
CA LEU A 75 8.74 -4.02 7.40
C LEU A 75 8.70 -5.23 6.45
N VAL A 76 7.63 -6.02 6.48
CA VAL A 76 7.45 -7.16 5.56
C VAL A 76 7.35 -6.69 4.10
N THR A 77 6.57 -5.66 3.81
CA THR A 77 6.46 -5.11 2.44
C THR A 77 7.76 -4.46 1.98
N PHE A 78 8.46 -3.73 2.86
CA PHE A 78 9.77 -3.16 2.55
C PHE A 78 10.80 -4.25 2.23
N SER A 79 10.97 -5.25 3.11
CA SER A 79 11.89 -6.37 2.89
C SER A 79 11.58 -7.14 1.60
N ALA A 80 10.30 -7.36 1.28
CA ALA A 80 9.89 -8.00 0.03
C ALA A 80 10.35 -7.22 -1.21
N VAL A 81 10.15 -5.90 -1.24
CA VAL A 81 10.59 -5.04 -2.34
C VAL A 81 12.12 -4.96 -2.40
N THR A 82 12.81 -4.84 -1.27
CA THR A 82 14.27 -4.86 -1.20
C THR A 82 14.84 -6.14 -1.79
N VAL A 83 14.29 -7.31 -1.45
CA VAL A 83 14.73 -8.61 -2.01
C VAL A 83 14.53 -8.64 -3.52
N VAL A 84 13.37 -8.21 -4.04
CA VAL A 84 13.12 -8.13 -5.48
C VAL A 84 14.14 -7.25 -6.18
N TRP A 85 14.41 -6.05 -5.65
CA TRP A 85 15.38 -5.11 -6.21
C TRP A 85 16.81 -5.67 -6.21
N VAL A 86 17.27 -6.26 -5.09
CA VAL A 86 18.59 -6.91 -5.01
C VAL A 86 18.70 -8.05 -6.04
N LEU A 87 17.64 -8.84 -6.22
CA LEU A 87 17.60 -9.93 -7.20
C LEU A 87 17.60 -9.45 -8.66
N ASP A 88 17.05 -8.28 -8.96
CA ASP A 88 17.13 -7.66 -10.29
C ASP A 88 18.55 -7.13 -10.58
N VAL A 89 19.15 -6.41 -9.64
CA VAL A 89 20.53 -5.91 -9.74
C VAL A 89 21.52 -7.06 -9.87
N ALA A 90 21.42 -8.10 -9.02
CA ALA A 90 22.30 -9.26 -9.07
C ALA A 90 22.15 -10.06 -10.38
N ALA A 91 20.93 -10.23 -10.90
CA ALA A 91 20.70 -10.91 -12.17
C ALA A 91 21.22 -10.12 -13.39
N PHE A 92 21.29 -8.79 -13.30
CA PHE A 92 21.91 -7.95 -14.33
C PHE A 92 23.44 -7.92 -14.22
N HIS A 93 23.98 -7.90 -13.01
CA HIS A 93 25.42 -8.05 -12.77
C HIS A 93 25.95 -9.37 -13.33
N GLU A 94 25.30 -10.50 -13.01
CA GLU A 94 25.73 -11.81 -13.53
C GLU A 94 25.52 -11.96 -15.04
N LEU A 95 24.53 -11.27 -15.64
CA LEU A 95 24.43 -11.19 -17.10
C LEU A 95 25.69 -10.56 -17.68
N ILE A 96 26.10 -9.37 -17.20
CA ILE A 96 27.31 -8.68 -17.65
C ILE A 96 28.55 -9.56 -17.40
N ARG A 97 28.69 -10.12 -16.19
CA ARG A 97 29.87 -10.89 -15.79
C ARG A 97 30.05 -12.13 -16.67
N MET A 98 28.96 -12.88 -16.91
CA MET A 98 29.02 -14.11 -17.70
C MET A 98 29.16 -13.84 -19.20
N THR A 99 28.46 -12.86 -19.78
CA THR A 99 28.48 -12.68 -21.25
C THR A 99 29.58 -11.75 -21.77
N LEU A 100 30.06 -10.79 -20.98
CA LEU A 100 31.03 -9.79 -21.43
C LEU A 100 32.41 -9.88 -20.76
N ILE A 101 32.52 -10.35 -19.52
CA ILE A 101 33.78 -10.28 -18.75
C ILE A 101 34.51 -11.62 -18.73
N ASN A 102 33.85 -12.69 -18.30
CA ASN A 102 34.49 -13.99 -18.04
C ASN A 102 34.27 -15.00 -19.19
N ASN A 103 34.40 -14.59 -20.45
CA ASN A 103 33.97 -15.43 -21.56
C ASN A 103 35.06 -15.66 -22.63
N ASP A 104 35.80 -16.75 -22.45
CA ASP A 104 36.66 -17.35 -23.49
C ASP A 104 35.86 -18.15 -24.54
N GLN A 105 34.55 -18.35 -24.33
CA GLN A 105 33.66 -19.10 -25.22
C GLN A 105 32.88 -18.16 -26.17
N SER A 106 32.10 -18.73 -27.09
CA SER A 106 31.21 -17.92 -27.92
C SER A 106 30.17 -17.17 -27.06
N PRO A 107 29.75 -15.94 -27.44
CA PRO A 107 28.74 -15.18 -26.68
C PRO A 107 27.41 -15.94 -26.45
N VAL A 108 27.06 -16.82 -27.40
CA VAL A 108 25.88 -17.70 -27.32
C VAL A 108 26.04 -18.76 -26.22
N ALA A 109 27.23 -19.33 -26.06
CA ALA A 109 27.50 -20.34 -25.03
C ALA A 109 27.39 -19.74 -23.62
N ALA A 110 28.00 -18.58 -23.39
CA ALA A 110 27.91 -17.86 -22.12
C ALA A 110 26.48 -17.41 -21.79
N TYR A 111 25.72 -16.93 -22.76
CA TYR A 111 24.31 -16.59 -22.52
C TYR A 111 23.47 -17.83 -22.16
N ASN A 112 23.73 -18.97 -22.79
CA ASN A 112 23.11 -20.24 -22.42
C ASN A 112 23.56 -20.76 -21.04
N GLU A 113 24.76 -20.39 -20.57
CA GLU A 113 25.20 -20.64 -19.20
C GLU A 113 24.49 -19.73 -18.19
N TYR A 114 24.37 -18.42 -18.47
CA TYR A 114 23.56 -17.49 -17.69
C TYR A 114 22.08 -17.94 -17.58
N LEU A 115 21.48 -18.42 -18.68
CA LEU A 115 20.14 -19.01 -18.65
C LEU A 115 20.05 -20.33 -17.88
N ARG A 116 21.15 -21.09 -17.73
CA ARG A 116 21.22 -22.26 -16.84
C ARG A 116 21.33 -21.82 -15.38
N TRP A 117 22.17 -20.84 -15.07
CA TRP A 117 22.33 -20.23 -13.74
C TRP A 117 21.00 -19.65 -13.22
N LEU A 118 20.29 -18.86 -14.03
CA LEU A 118 18.97 -18.31 -13.69
C LEU A 118 17.94 -19.41 -13.33
N ARG A 119 17.96 -20.52 -14.07
CA ARG A 119 17.07 -21.67 -13.83
C ARG A 119 17.48 -22.44 -12.56
N ALA A 120 18.78 -22.65 -12.35
CA ALA A 120 19.33 -23.37 -11.21
C ALA A 120 19.00 -22.70 -9.86
N ILE A 121 19.10 -21.37 -9.78
CA ILE A 121 18.79 -20.60 -8.57
C ILE A 121 17.27 -20.57 -8.27
N LYS A 122 16.40 -21.04 -9.18
CA LYS A 122 14.94 -20.98 -9.03
C LYS A 122 14.43 -19.55 -8.78
N LEU A 123 15.20 -18.56 -9.26
CA LEU A 123 15.01 -17.12 -9.10
C LEU A 123 13.60 -16.66 -9.52
N GLN A 124 13.04 -17.29 -10.55
CA GLN A 124 11.66 -17.08 -11.00
C GLN A 124 10.62 -17.40 -9.93
N TYR A 125 10.75 -18.52 -9.21
CA TYR A 125 9.80 -18.90 -8.17
C TYR A 125 9.84 -17.91 -7.00
N VAL A 126 11.03 -17.48 -6.57
CA VAL A 126 11.16 -16.44 -5.54
C VAL A 126 10.50 -15.14 -5.99
N LYS A 127 10.74 -14.72 -7.24
CA LYS A 127 10.12 -13.50 -7.81
C LYS A 127 8.59 -13.60 -7.92
N ILE A 128 8.04 -14.73 -8.33
CA ILE A 128 6.60 -15.01 -8.36
C ILE A 128 6.02 -14.95 -6.93
N TRP A 129 6.65 -15.61 -5.97
CA TRP A 129 6.18 -15.64 -4.58
C TRP A 129 6.24 -14.29 -3.88
N VAL A 130 7.27 -13.48 -4.14
CA VAL A 130 7.45 -12.18 -3.48
C VAL A 130 6.57 -11.10 -4.12
N GLY A 131 6.33 -11.12 -5.44
CA GLY A 131 5.27 -10.31 -6.06
C GLY A 131 5.53 -9.73 -7.47
N MET A 132 6.50 -10.23 -8.24
CA MET A 132 6.76 -9.69 -9.59
C MET A 132 5.77 -10.15 -10.68
N SER A 133 5.02 -11.23 -10.45
CA SER A 133 4.22 -11.89 -11.49
C SER A 133 2.81 -11.30 -11.64
N GLY A 134 2.74 -10.02 -12.02
CA GLY A 134 1.49 -9.35 -12.38
C GLY A 134 0.61 -9.04 -11.18
N ASP A 135 -0.08 -10.06 -10.65
CA ASP A 135 -1.15 -9.96 -9.64
C ASP A 135 -1.12 -11.11 -8.61
N VAL A 136 0.01 -11.85 -8.53
CA VAL A 136 0.21 -12.93 -7.56
C VAL A 136 1.50 -12.72 -6.76
N GLY A 137 1.42 -13.02 -5.46
CA GLY A 137 2.55 -12.98 -4.53
C GLY A 137 2.19 -12.35 -3.17
N LEU A 138 3.12 -12.46 -2.22
CA LEU A 138 2.95 -12.01 -0.83
C LEU A 138 2.59 -10.52 -0.74
N LEU A 139 3.20 -9.67 -1.57
CA LEU A 139 2.89 -8.24 -1.63
C LEU A 139 1.43 -7.94 -1.98
N PHE A 140 0.85 -8.68 -2.94
CA PHE A 140 -0.56 -8.54 -3.31
C PHE A 140 -1.47 -9.06 -2.20
N VAL A 141 -1.17 -10.24 -1.63
CA VAL A 141 -1.92 -10.78 -0.49
C VAL A 141 -1.93 -9.82 0.70
N VAL A 142 -0.79 -9.20 1.03
CA VAL A 142 -0.73 -8.19 2.11
C VAL A 142 -1.51 -6.92 1.75
N ASN A 143 -1.43 -6.45 0.50
CA ASN A 143 -2.17 -5.27 0.07
C ASN A 143 -3.69 -5.51 0.07
N ASP A 144 -4.15 -6.64 -0.44
CA ASP A 144 -5.56 -7.04 -0.48
C ASP A 144 -6.09 -7.34 0.93
N LEU A 145 -5.29 -7.94 1.82
CA LEU A 145 -5.64 -8.08 3.24
C LEU A 145 -5.75 -6.72 3.94
N LEU A 146 -4.88 -5.75 3.60
CA LEU A 146 -5.00 -4.38 4.12
C LEU A 146 -6.21 -3.66 3.54
N ALA A 147 -6.57 -3.87 2.28
CA ALA A 147 -7.78 -3.32 1.65
C ALA A 147 -9.06 -3.92 2.28
N ALA A 148 -9.12 -5.24 2.41
CA ALA A 148 -10.20 -5.96 3.08
C ALA A 148 -10.31 -5.57 4.56
N TRP A 149 -9.19 -5.42 5.28
CA TRP A 149 -9.18 -4.94 6.66
C TRP A 149 -9.73 -3.53 6.79
N ARG A 150 -9.39 -2.61 5.88
CA ARG A 150 -9.99 -1.25 5.85
C ARG A 150 -11.50 -1.31 5.60
N ALA A 151 -11.94 -2.15 4.66
CA ALA A 151 -13.37 -2.34 4.40
C ALA A 151 -14.10 -2.89 5.66
N MET A 152 -13.57 -3.93 6.31
CA MET A 152 -14.12 -4.51 7.54
C MET A 152 -14.09 -3.55 8.73
N ALA A 153 -13.05 -2.71 8.84
CA ALA A 153 -12.93 -1.73 9.92
C ALA A 153 -13.97 -0.59 9.81
N ILE A 154 -14.53 -0.35 8.62
CA ILE A 154 -15.63 0.59 8.38
C ILE A 154 -16.99 -0.14 8.42
N PHE A 155 -17.04 -1.36 7.91
CA PHE A 155 -18.28 -2.13 7.72
C PHE A 155 -18.22 -3.47 8.45
N ASN A 156 -18.79 -3.50 9.66
CA ASN A 156 -18.83 -4.66 10.54
C ASN A 156 -19.94 -5.66 10.11
N PHE A 157 -19.83 -6.21 8.89
CA PHE A 157 -20.84 -7.08 8.26
C PHE A 157 -20.30 -8.48 7.89
N PRO A 158 -21.12 -9.54 7.99
CA PRO A 158 -20.71 -10.92 7.69
C PRO A 158 -20.68 -11.22 6.18
N SER A 159 -19.57 -11.76 5.68
CA SER A 159 -19.33 -11.98 4.23
C SER A 159 -19.93 -13.29 3.67
N ARG A 160 -20.35 -13.24 2.39
CA ARG A 160 -20.73 -14.41 1.56
C ARG A 160 -19.64 -14.70 0.51
N ARG A 161 -19.48 -15.96 0.10
CA ARG A 161 -18.46 -16.40 -0.88
C ARG A 161 -19.06 -16.63 -2.28
N VAL A 162 -18.26 -16.42 -3.32
CA VAL A 162 -18.55 -16.77 -4.73
C VAL A 162 -17.31 -17.46 -5.34
N LEU A 163 -17.51 -18.34 -6.32
CA LEU A 163 -16.53 -19.28 -6.88
C LEU A 163 -16.63 -19.27 -8.42
N VAL A 164 -15.50 -19.36 -9.14
CA VAL A 164 -15.43 -19.22 -10.63
C VAL A 164 -14.43 -20.24 -11.21
N SER A 165 -14.60 -20.62 -12.48
CA SER A 165 -13.91 -21.72 -13.19
C SER A 165 -13.15 -21.29 -14.48
N SER A 166 -12.19 -22.11 -14.95
CA SER A 166 -11.26 -21.92 -16.08
C SER A 166 -11.75 -22.61 -17.40
N ASN A 167 -11.10 -22.61 -18.58
CA ASN A 167 -9.68 -22.54 -19.05
C ASN A 167 -9.55 -21.63 -20.31
N ALA A 168 -8.41 -21.42 -21.02
CA ALA A 168 -7.51 -22.36 -21.72
C ALA A 168 -5.98 -22.11 -21.59
N ASP A 169 -5.49 -21.10 -20.85
CA ASP A 169 -4.06 -20.95 -20.54
C ASP A 169 -3.86 -20.51 -19.07
N ILE A 170 -3.50 -21.46 -18.21
CA ILE A 170 -3.74 -21.38 -16.76
C ILE A 170 -3.05 -20.15 -16.12
N PRO A 171 -1.75 -19.86 -16.37
CA PRO A 171 -1.08 -18.73 -15.71
C PRO A 171 -1.59 -17.37 -16.21
N ALA A 172 -1.89 -17.24 -17.50
CA ALA A 172 -2.40 -16.00 -18.09
C ALA A 172 -3.84 -15.70 -17.62
N ILE A 173 -4.66 -16.74 -17.48
CA ILE A 173 -6.04 -16.62 -16.97
C ILE A 173 -6.06 -16.36 -15.47
N LEU A 174 -5.22 -17.02 -14.67
CA LEU A 174 -5.09 -16.72 -13.25
C LEU A 174 -4.57 -15.28 -13.03
N GLY A 175 -3.60 -14.85 -13.84
CA GLY A 175 -3.11 -13.47 -13.84
C GLY A 175 -4.22 -12.47 -14.15
N THR A 176 -4.84 -12.56 -15.32
CA THR A 176 -5.90 -11.63 -15.77
C THR A 176 -7.14 -11.65 -14.87
N THR A 177 -7.57 -12.83 -14.40
CA THR A 177 -8.68 -12.95 -13.43
C THR A 177 -8.29 -12.32 -12.08
N GLY A 178 -7.05 -12.50 -11.65
CA GLY A 178 -6.48 -11.82 -10.47
C GLY A 178 -6.45 -10.30 -10.62
N SER A 179 -6.01 -9.79 -11.77
CA SER A 179 -6.03 -8.35 -12.08
C SER A 179 -7.45 -7.80 -11.99
N VAL A 180 -8.41 -8.45 -12.66
CA VAL A 180 -9.82 -8.02 -12.70
C VAL A 180 -10.46 -8.10 -11.31
N ALA A 181 -10.19 -9.16 -10.54
CA ALA A 181 -10.69 -9.30 -9.17
C ALA A 181 -10.11 -8.22 -8.23
N SER A 182 -8.81 -7.91 -8.32
CA SER A 182 -8.18 -6.85 -7.52
C SER A 182 -8.68 -5.46 -7.91
N ILE A 183 -8.84 -5.18 -9.22
CA ILE A 183 -9.44 -3.94 -9.74
C ILE A 183 -10.88 -3.79 -9.23
N ALA A 184 -11.70 -4.84 -9.32
CA ALA A 184 -13.08 -4.83 -8.83
C ALA A 184 -13.16 -4.63 -7.30
N ALA A 185 -12.30 -5.33 -6.54
CA ALA A 185 -12.22 -5.18 -5.09
C ALA A 185 -11.81 -3.76 -4.67
N ASN A 186 -10.80 -3.16 -5.33
CA ASN A 186 -10.38 -1.78 -5.06
C ASN A 186 -11.42 -0.74 -5.51
N LEU A 187 -12.10 -0.96 -6.63
CA LEU A 187 -13.21 -0.10 -7.07
C LEU A 187 -14.35 -0.12 -6.06
N LEU A 188 -14.76 -1.30 -5.59
CA LEU A 188 -15.80 -1.46 -4.56
C LEU A 188 -15.36 -0.83 -3.23
N ALA A 189 -14.14 -1.10 -2.77
CA ALA A 189 -13.62 -0.53 -1.53
C ALA A 189 -13.54 1.01 -1.60
N THR A 190 -13.00 1.56 -2.69
CA THR A 190 -12.92 3.02 -2.92
C THR A 190 -14.31 3.65 -3.01
N GLY A 191 -15.24 2.99 -3.72
CA GLY A 191 -16.64 3.43 -3.81
C GLY A 191 -17.36 3.43 -2.46
N MET A 192 -17.15 2.41 -1.62
CA MET A 192 -17.71 2.34 -0.26
C MET A 192 -17.13 3.44 0.65
N ILE A 193 -15.83 3.70 0.59
CA ILE A 193 -15.18 4.79 1.35
C ILE A 193 -15.71 6.16 0.87
N GLY A 194 -15.85 6.36 -0.44
CA GLY A 194 -16.40 7.60 -1.02
C GLY A 194 -17.87 7.83 -0.68
N TYR A 195 -18.68 6.76 -0.65
CA TYR A 195 -20.07 6.80 -0.19
C TYR A 195 -20.15 7.20 1.29
N ALA A 196 -19.34 6.57 2.15
CA ALA A 196 -19.27 6.93 3.57
C ALA A 196 -18.81 8.39 3.77
N ALA A 197 -17.81 8.85 3.01
CA ALA A 197 -17.37 10.26 3.02
C ALA A 197 -18.52 11.22 2.66
N ARG A 198 -19.32 10.89 1.64
CA ARG A 198 -20.49 11.68 1.23
C ARG A 198 -21.59 11.67 2.31
N ALA A 199 -21.87 10.53 2.92
CA ALA A 199 -22.86 10.42 3.99
C ALA A 199 -22.46 11.26 5.22
N HIS A 200 -21.21 11.16 5.67
CA HIS A 200 -20.68 12.01 6.74
C HIS A 200 -20.73 13.51 6.39
N ARG A 201 -20.43 13.88 5.15
CA ARG A 201 -20.52 15.28 4.69
C ARG A 201 -21.96 15.80 4.66
N SER A 202 -22.96 14.96 4.40
CA SER A 202 -24.37 15.35 4.54
C SER A 202 -24.68 15.67 6.01
N LEU A 203 -24.36 14.75 6.92
CA LEU A 203 -24.58 14.92 8.35
C LEU A 203 -23.83 16.13 8.95
N GLU A 204 -22.66 16.47 8.42
CA GLU A 204 -21.91 17.70 8.75
C GLU A 204 -22.67 18.98 8.34
N VAL A 205 -23.32 18.98 7.17
CA VAL A 205 -24.16 20.09 6.72
C VAL A 205 -25.45 20.17 7.55
N ASP A 206 -26.10 19.03 7.79
CA ASP A 206 -27.38 18.96 8.50
C ASP A 206 -27.26 19.29 10.00
N SER A 207 -26.13 18.96 10.63
CA SER A 207 -25.86 19.24 12.06
C SER A 207 -25.15 20.57 12.32
N GLY A 208 -24.54 21.18 11.30
CA GLY A 208 -23.63 22.32 11.45
C GLY A 208 -22.31 22.00 12.17
N THR A 209 -22.08 20.75 12.59
CA THR A 209 -20.87 20.34 13.33
C THR A 209 -19.83 19.75 12.38
N ARG A 210 -18.59 20.28 12.42
CA ARG A 210 -17.54 19.92 11.48
C ARG A 210 -16.84 18.61 11.85
N PHE A 211 -16.95 17.59 11.00
CA PHE A 211 -16.35 16.28 11.23
C PHE A 211 -15.08 16.07 10.41
N GLY A 212 -13.91 16.20 11.05
CA GLY A 212 -12.60 15.99 10.39
C GLY A 212 -12.45 14.62 9.69
N GLY A 213 -13.20 13.60 10.13
CA GLY A 213 -13.24 12.28 9.50
C GLY A 213 -13.69 12.29 8.03
N ALA A 214 -14.61 13.18 7.63
CA ALA A 214 -15.07 13.27 6.24
C ALA A 214 -13.92 13.65 5.28
N ARG A 215 -13.02 14.55 5.72
CA ARG A 215 -11.83 14.96 4.96
C ARG A 215 -10.80 13.83 4.83
N ILE A 216 -10.62 13.02 5.88
CA ILE A 216 -9.71 11.85 5.84
C ILE A 216 -10.26 10.79 4.88
N LEU A 217 -11.57 10.48 4.96
CA LEU A 217 -12.21 9.53 4.04
C LEU A 217 -12.16 10.02 2.58
N MET A 218 -12.26 11.33 2.33
CA MET A 218 -12.08 11.91 1.01
C MET A 218 -10.65 11.70 0.47
N MET A 219 -9.60 12.00 1.25
CA MET A 219 -8.20 11.75 0.85
C MET A 219 -7.91 10.24 0.64
N LEU A 220 -8.56 9.36 1.40
CA LEU A 220 -8.49 7.91 1.18
C LEU A 220 -9.19 7.49 -0.12
N THR A 221 -10.30 8.15 -0.48
CA THR A 221 -11.02 7.92 -1.73
C THR A 221 -10.20 8.39 -2.94
N GLU A 222 -9.60 9.59 -2.86
CA GLU A 222 -8.74 10.14 -3.91
C GLU A 222 -7.50 9.26 -4.17
N SER A 223 -6.81 8.85 -3.10
CA SER A 223 -5.66 7.94 -3.23
C SER A 223 -6.04 6.53 -3.69
N GLY A 224 -7.21 6.01 -3.31
CA GLY A 224 -7.77 4.77 -3.85
C GLY A 224 -8.09 4.85 -5.34
N LEU A 225 -8.67 5.98 -5.79
CA LEU A 225 -8.96 6.23 -7.21
C LEU A 225 -7.68 6.35 -8.05
N LEU A 226 -6.65 7.03 -7.55
CA LEU A 226 -5.33 7.07 -8.21
C LEU A 226 -4.72 5.68 -8.34
N TYR A 227 -4.81 4.85 -7.30
CA TYR A 227 -4.34 3.47 -7.36
C TYR A 227 -5.13 2.63 -8.36
N LEU A 228 -6.46 2.78 -8.41
CA LEU A 228 -7.32 2.11 -9.39
C LEU A 228 -6.95 2.48 -10.84
N ILE A 229 -6.69 3.77 -11.12
CA ILE A 229 -6.24 4.23 -12.44
C ILE A 229 -4.91 3.55 -12.82
N ILE A 230 -3.95 3.47 -11.90
CA ILE A 230 -2.67 2.77 -12.12
C ILE A 230 -2.91 1.27 -12.39
N GLN A 231 -3.79 0.61 -11.64
CA GLN A 231 -4.13 -0.80 -11.89
C GLN A 231 -4.76 -1.01 -13.28
N ILE A 232 -5.65 -0.12 -13.72
CA ILE A 232 -6.28 -0.17 -15.06
C ILE A 232 -5.25 0.06 -16.17
N VAL A 233 -4.37 1.08 -16.04
CA VAL A 233 -3.31 1.35 -17.03
C VAL A 233 -2.35 0.18 -17.14
N ARG A 234 -1.95 -0.42 -16.01
CA ARG A 234 -1.13 -1.65 -15.98
C ARG A 234 -1.81 -2.79 -16.72
N PHE A 235 -3.08 -3.06 -16.41
CA PHE A 235 -3.86 -4.13 -17.05
C PHE A 235 -4.00 -3.92 -18.56
N ALA A 236 -4.28 -2.69 -19.00
CA ALA A 236 -4.33 -2.32 -20.41
C ALA A 236 -2.97 -2.51 -21.12
N LEU A 237 -1.85 -2.14 -20.47
CA LEU A 237 -0.50 -2.38 -21.01
C LEU A 237 -0.18 -3.88 -21.11
N THR A 238 -0.59 -4.69 -20.14
CA THR A 238 -0.45 -6.16 -20.20
C THR A 238 -1.25 -6.76 -21.35
N LEU A 239 -2.51 -6.34 -21.54
CA LEU A 239 -3.36 -6.80 -22.66
C LEU A 239 -2.87 -6.32 -24.03
N ALA A 240 -2.19 -5.18 -24.10
CA ALA A 240 -1.66 -4.65 -25.36
C ALA A 240 -0.43 -5.43 -25.89
N VAL A 241 0.27 -6.20 -25.04
CA VAL A 241 1.41 -7.04 -25.46
C VAL A 241 0.89 -8.34 -26.07
N VAL A 242 0.69 -8.32 -27.39
CA VAL A 242 0.30 -9.49 -28.20
C VAL A 242 1.53 -10.25 -28.74
N PRO A 243 1.42 -11.53 -29.16
CA PRO A 243 2.55 -12.33 -29.67
C PRO A 243 3.29 -11.75 -30.88
N SER A 244 2.65 -10.89 -31.68
CA SER A 244 3.27 -10.16 -32.80
C SER A 244 4.03 -8.89 -32.37
N THR A 245 4.01 -8.54 -31.09
CA THR A 245 4.71 -7.36 -30.56
C THR A 245 6.22 -7.60 -30.58
N PRO A 246 7.05 -6.70 -31.13
CA PRO A 246 8.49 -6.84 -31.08
C PRO A 246 9.00 -6.96 -29.63
N VAL A 247 9.79 -8.00 -29.35
CA VAL A 247 10.27 -8.35 -27.99
C VAL A 247 11.05 -7.21 -27.32
N TYR A 248 11.74 -6.38 -28.11
CA TYR A 248 12.47 -5.19 -27.66
C TYR A 248 11.80 -3.87 -28.06
N GLY A 249 10.51 -3.92 -28.40
CA GLY A 249 9.71 -2.75 -28.75
C GLY A 249 9.41 -1.84 -27.55
N SER A 250 9.08 -0.59 -27.84
CA SER A 250 8.71 0.41 -26.83
C SER A 250 7.54 -0.04 -25.95
N LEU A 251 6.55 -0.75 -26.51
CA LEU A 251 5.40 -1.26 -25.77
C LEU A 251 5.78 -2.31 -24.71
N VAL A 252 6.64 -3.27 -25.05
CA VAL A 252 7.15 -4.28 -24.10
C VAL A 252 7.97 -3.60 -23.01
N SER A 253 8.84 -2.66 -23.40
CA SER A 253 9.63 -1.84 -22.45
C SER A 253 8.74 -1.05 -21.49
N ALA A 254 7.68 -0.42 -22.00
CA ALA A 254 6.74 0.34 -21.20
C ALA A 254 5.96 -0.58 -20.24
N SER A 255 5.42 -1.69 -20.73
CA SER A 255 4.67 -2.67 -19.93
C SER A 255 5.52 -3.25 -18.78
N MET A 256 6.75 -3.70 -19.06
CA MET A 256 7.65 -4.23 -18.04
C MET A 256 8.02 -3.17 -16.98
N THR A 257 8.36 -1.95 -17.43
CA THR A 257 8.72 -0.85 -16.52
C THR A 257 7.53 -0.44 -15.66
N PHE A 258 6.33 -0.34 -16.24
CA PHE A 258 5.11 0.06 -15.54
C PHE A 258 4.63 -0.99 -14.55
N GLN A 259 4.70 -2.28 -14.91
CA GLN A 259 4.40 -3.39 -14.00
C GLN A 259 5.29 -3.36 -12.76
N SER A 260 6.61 -3.19 -12.95
CA SER A 260 7.55 -3.09 -11.83
C SER A 260 7.36 -1.82 -11.00
N GLY A 261 7.16 -0.67 -11.64
CA GLY A 261 6.90 0.59 -10.94
C GLY A 261 5.62 0.51 -10.10
N THR A 262 4.56 -0.10 -10.64
CA THR A 262 3.29 -0.31 -9.93
C THR A 262 3.45 -1.17 -8.68
N GLN A 263 4.32 -2.19 -8.70
CA GLN A 263 4.61 -3.02 -7.53
C GLN A 263 5.23 -2.19 -6.38
N VAL A 264 6.16 -1.29 -6.70
CA VAL A 264 6.76 -0.40 -5.69
C VAL A 264 5.74 0.65 -5.21
N ILE A 265 4.93 1.22 -6.12
CA ILE A 265 3.85 2.16 -5.76
C ILE A 265 2.81 1.50 -4.84
N ALA A 266 2.46 0.23 -5.07
CA ALA A 266 1.59 -0.53 -4.16
C ALA A 266 2.23 -0.68 -2.77
N ALA A 267 3.53 -0.98 -2.70
CA ALA A 267 4.28 -1.05 -1.45
C ALA A 267 4.47 0.31 -0.76
N MET A 268 4.41 1.43 -1.49
CA MET A 268 4.38 2.80 -0.94
C MET A 268 3.04 3.15 -0.26
N TYR A 269 1.97 2.39 -0.49
CA TYR A 269 0.65 2.71 0.02
C TYR A 269 0.50 2.56 1.55
N PRO A 270 1.04 1.52 2.23
CA PRO A 270 1.09 1.46 3.68
C PRO A 270 1.82 2.63 4.38
N PRO A 271 3.07 3.02 4.03
CA PRO A 271 3.71 4.16 4.67
C PRO A 271 3.02 5.49 4.34
N ALA A 272 2.51 5.67 3.11
CA ALA A 272 1.72 6.86 2.77
C ALA A 272 0.46 6.97 3.66
N LEU A 273 -0.28 5.88 3.88
CA LEU A 273 -1.43 5.88 4.79
C LEU A 273 -1.01 6.13 6.25
N ILE A 274 0.11 5.57 6.72
CA ILE A 274 0.64 5.87 8.07
C ILE A 274 0.91 7.37 8.23
N LEU A 275 1.55 7.98 7.22
CA LEU A 275 1.84 9.42 7.22
C LEU A 275 0.56 10.27 7.17
N ILE A 276 -0.43 9.91 6.33
CA ILE A 276 -1.73 10.58 6.24
C ILE A 276 -2.51 10.48 7.56
N ILE A 277 -2.59 9.30 8.17
CA ILE A 277 -3.27 9.10 9.47
C ILE A 277 -2.55 9.86 10.60
N ASN A 278 -1.24 10.06 10.51
CA ASN A 278 -0.50 10.81 11.52
C ASN A 278 -0.60 12.33 11.35
N HIS A 279 -0.41 12.84 10.13
CA HIS A 279 -0.40 14.28 9.85
C HIS A 279 -1.80 14.86 9.61
N GLY A 280 -2.79 14.01 9.27
CA GLY A 280 -4.18 14.38 9.03
C GLY A 280 -5.02 14.68 10.27
N PHE A 281 -4.39 14.84 11.43
CA PHE A 281 -4.97 15.01 12.76
C PHE A 281 -5.78 13.81 13.27
N SER A 282 -5.43 13.34 14.46
CA SER A 282 -6.20 12.33 15.19
C SER A 282 -7.64 12.82 15.39
N ILE A 283 -8.62 12.02 14.95
CA ILE A 283 -10.04 12.29 15.19
C ILE A 283 -10.31 12.48 16.70
N ALA A 284 -9.57 11.78 17.56
CA ALA A 284 -9.65 11.92 19.01
C ALA A 284 -9.12 13.26 19.55
N ASP A 285 -8.05 13.81 18.97
CA ASP A 285 -7.45 15.08 19.45
C ASP A 285 -8.31 16.30 19.09
N THR A 286 -9.18 16.17 18.08
CA THR A 286 -10.07 17.26 17.66
C THR A 286 -11.29 17.36 18.57
N MET A 287 -11.81 16.23 19.07
CA MET A 287 -12.99 16.23 19.95
C MET A 287 -12.69 16.76 21.35
N HIS A 288 -11.53 16.46 21.93
CA HIS A 288 -11.20 16.92 23.29
C HIS A 288 -11.05 18.44 23.46
N LYS A 289 -10.91 19.21 22.36
CA LYS A 289 -10.85 20.68 22.42
C LYS A 289 -12.21 21.36 22.37
N PHE A 290 -13.29 20.69 21.97
CA PHE A 290 -14.57 21.36 21.71
C PHE A 290 -15.42 21.57 22.98
N ASP A 291 -15.40 20.60 23.91
CA ASP A 291 -16.21 20.65 25.14
C ASP A 291 -15.68 21.63 26.20
N LEU A 292 -14.37 21.90 26.22
CA LEU A 292 -13.76 22.73 27.28
C LEU A 292 -13.89 24.24 27.06
N SER A 293 -13.99 24.71 25.81
CA SER A 293 -14.10 26.16 25.51
C SER A 293 -15.53 26.69 25.48
N THR A 294 -16.52 25.84 25.27
CA THR A 294 -17.95 26.22 25.23
C THR A 294 -18.60 26.28 26.61
N LEU A 295 -18.06 25.57 27.60
CA LEU A 295 -18.56 25.64 28.98
C LEU A 295 -18.10 26.91 29.73
N ASP A 296 -16.88 27.40 29.47
CA ASP A 296 -16.32 28.59 30.14
C ASP A 296 -16.88 29.94 29.62
N SER A 297 -17.71 29.94 28.57
CA SER A 297 -18.24 31.17 27.95
C SER A 297 -19.73 31.46 28.26
N SER A 298 -20.39 30.64 29.08
CA SER A 298 -21.84 30.72 29.34
C SER A 298 -22.26 31.52 30.59
N SER A 299 -21.35 32.13 31.35
CA SER A 299 -21.67 32.77 32.64
C SER A 299 -21.11 34.19 32.81
N ALA A 300 -21.61 35.15 32.03
CA ALA A 300 -21.54 36.58 32.37
C ALA A 300 -22.57 37.46 31.62
N PRO A 301 -23.86 37.48 32.03
CA PRO A 301 -24.75 38.60 31.74
C PRO A 301 -24.64 39.67 32.84
N THR A 302 -24.44 40.93 32.43
CA THR A 302 -24.58 42.17 33.24
C THR A 302 -23.67 42.31 34.50
N ASP A 303 -23.20 43.49 34.94
CA ASP A 303 -23.56 44.87 34.56
C ASP A 303 -22.40 45.88 34.70
N LEU A 304 -22.65 47.09 34.20
CA LEU A 304 -21.84 48.31 34.18
C LEU A 304 -21.05 48.65 35.47
N ASN A 305 -19.73 48.87 35.37
CA ASN A 305 -19.04 49.94 36.15
C ASN A 305 -17.64 50.32 35.59
N PRO A 306 -17.39 51.57 35.14
CA PRO A 306 -16.08 52.00 34.65
C PRO A 306 -15.36 52.98 35.60
N SER A 307 -14.78 52.49 36.72
CA SER A 307 -13.81 53.25 37.55
C SER A 307 -13.11 52.36 38.58
N ALA A 308 -11.78 52.39 38.60
CA ALA A 308 -10.90 51.55 39.45
C ALA A 308 -11.06 50.02 39.21
N GLU A 309 -10.09 49.15 39.49
CA GLU A 309 -8.94 49.31 40.37
C GLU A 309 -7.69 48.55 39.86
N ARG A 310 -6.52 49.12 40.14
CA ARG A 310 -5.22 48.67 39.62
C ARG A 310 -4.58 47.63 40.56
N VAL A 311 -5.15 46.42 40.65
CA VAL A 311 -4.66 45.39 41.57
C VAL A 311 -3.80 44.33 40.88
N ARG A 312 -2.52 44.32 41.21
CA ARG A 312 -1.61 43.18 40.99
C ARG A 312 -2.12 41.95 41.77
N ARG A 313 -2.29 40.82 41.08
CA ARG A 313 -2.14 39.46 41.64
C ARG A 313 -1.39 38.64 40.59
N ASP A 314 -0.11 38.37 40.82
CA ASP A 314 0.38 37.19 41.56
C ASP A 314 -0.25 35.89 41.05
N GLY A 315 0.58 35.08 40.40
CA GLY A 315 0.20 33.79 39.88
C GLY A 315 0.20 32.70 40.96
N LYS A 316 0.36 31.45 40.51
CA LYS A 316 0.38 30.22 41.31
C LYS A 316 -1.00 29.77 41.80
N ASN A 317 -1.71 29.04 40.94
CA ASN A 317 -2.33 27.74 41.26
C ASN A 317 -3.07 27.16 40.03
N SER A 318 -2.32 26.60 39.09
CA SER A 318 -2.87 25.70 38.07
C SER A 318 -3.24 24.37 38.73
N LYS A 319 -4.44 24.27 39.30
CA LYS A 319 -4.98 23.00 39.82
C LYS A 319 -5.26 22.07 38.65
N THR A 320 -4.53 20.95 38.58
CA THR A 320 -4.73 19.91 37.58
C THR A 320 -6.03 19.14 37.82
N LEU A 321 -6.79 18.90 36.75
CA LEU A 321 -8.09 18.20 36.73
C LEU A 321 -8.06 16.71 37.16
N SER A 322 -6.92 16.21 37.64
CA SER A 322 -6.70 14.82 38.05
C SER A 322 -7.33 14.42 39.40
N GLU A 323 -8.03 15.34 40.08
CA GLU A 323 -8.61 15.11 41.41
C GLU A 323 -10.14 14.88 41.38
N ILE A 324 -10.74 14.63 40.20
CA ILE A 324 -12.14 14.18 40.08
C ILE A 324 -12.24 12.72 40.58
N ARG A 325 -12.31 12.60 41.90
CA ARG A 325 -12.55 11.35 42.62
C ARG A 325 -14.01 10.94 42.43
N PHE A 326 -14.25 9.95 41.57
CA PHE A 326 -15.58 9.38 41.39
C PHE A 326 -16.14 8.89 42.75
N ARG A 327 -17.16 9.60 43.26
CA ARG A 327 -17.97 9.13 44.38
C ARG A 327 -18.74 7.90 43.91
N PRO A 328 -18.65 6.74 44.60
CA PRO A 328 -19.57 5.65 44.34
C PRO A 328 -20.99 6.12 44.65
N GLN A 329 -21.90 6.03 43.69
CA GLN A 329 -23.33 6.17 44.00
C GLN A 329 -23.76 4.95 44.83
N THR A 330 -23.92 5.15 46.13
CA THR A 330 -24.59 4.20 47.00
C THR A 330 -26.03 4.05 46.53
N LYS A 331 -26.38 2.87 45.99
CA LYS A 331 -27.77 2.52 45.66
C LYS A 331 -28.63 2.63 46.92
N SER A 332 -29.49 3.64 46.97
CA SER A 332 -30.63 3.68 47.89
C SER A 332 -31.63 2.62 47.42
N SER A 333 -31.61 1.45 48.06
CA SER A 333 -32.57 0.36 47.79
C SER A 333 -33.80 0.54 48.68
N GLY A 334 -34.61 1.55 48.37
CA GLY A 334 -35.95 1.70 48.93
C GLY A 334 -36.97 0.99 48.06
N THR A 335 -37.46 -0.16 48.53
CA THR A 335 -38.59 -0.88 47.91
C THR A 335 -39.48 -1.49 48.99
N ASP A 336 -40.10 -0.63 49.78
CA ASP A 336 -41.40 -0.96 50.37
C ASP A 336 -42.44 -0.91 49.24
N LEU A 337 -43.19 -1.99 49.06
CA LEU A 337 -44.58 -1.99 48.57
C LEU A 337 -45.16 -3.40 48.62
N ASP A 338 -45.80 -3.66 49.76
CA ASP A 338 -47.10 -4.30 49.93
C ASP A 338 -47.49 -5.58 49.16
N SER A 339 -47.79 -6.57 50.00
CA SER A 339 -48.71 -7.67 49.80
C SER A 339 -49.92 -7.41 48.89
N VAL A 340 -50.13 -8.33 47.95
CA VAL A 340 -51.48 -8.75 47.55
C VAL A 340 -51.55 -10.28 47.63
N LYS A 341 -52.48 -10.77 48.47
CA LYS A 341 -52.93 -12.18 48.49
C LYS A 341 -54.14 -12.32 47.59
N GLU A 342 -54.17 -13.40 46.81
CA GLU A 342 -55.31 -14.17 46.23
C GLU A 342 -54.73 -14.90 45.01
N GLY A 343 -55.13 -16.09 44.55
CA GLY A 343 -56.17 -17.07 44.83
C GLY A 343 -56.10 -18.04 43.64
N VAL A 344 -55.81 -19.34 43.82
CA VAL A 344 -56.78 -20.46 43.93
C VAL A 344 -57.40 -20.90 42.58
N VAL A 345 -57.35 -22.23 42.31
CA VAL A 345 -57.85 -22.99 41.12
C VAL A 345 -57.04 -22.81 39.82
N GLY A 346 -56.72 -23.86 39.02
CA GLY A 346 -56.86 -25.29 39.26
C GLY A 346 -56.35 -26.17 38.10
N VAL A 347 -56.21 -27.47 38.42
CA VAL A 347 -56.53 -28.69 37.64
C VAL A 347 -56.77 -28.55 36.12
N GLY A 348 -55.99 -29.29 35.32
CA GLY A 348 -56.22 -29.47 33.88
C GLY A 348 -55.25 -30.43 33.20
N SER A 349 -55.52 -31.74 33.34
CA SER A 349 -55.13 -32.89 32.49
C SER A 349 -53.72 -32.96 31.87
#